data_AF-A0A6C0ANW1-F1
#
_entry.id   AF-A0A6C0ANW1-F1
#
_cell.length_a   1.000
_cell.length_b   1.000
_cell.length_c   1.000
_cell.angle_alpha   90.00
_cell.angle_beta   90.00
_cell.angle_gamma   90.00
#
_symmetry.space_group_name_H-M   'P 1'
#
loop_
_entity.id
_entity.type
_entity.pdbx_description
1 polymer ?
#
loop_
_entity_poly.entity_id
_entity_poly.type
_entity_poly.pdbx_seq_one_letter_code
_entity_poly.pdbx_strand_id
1 'polypeptide(L)'
;MNVIKAPPTSARLGNKFFMNMAISFLSAKYKQRAEYAMESELNKLGIDFHREQKPQSVHEHLIKIDDNNFMKYIQGPDTALAIEFQKDTYCQKSDFCQMLKSHFADEALRTKIRNANPWTNRIGNNHDVFIHVRIGDVQHLTPSLSYYEKALSSITYEKGYISSDSPNHPMINTLCQKYGLIKISDDQIRTIQFGSTCDKLILSHGTYSWLIGFLNFDSTSVQYPKIKHIWHGDIFVFPEWTEVDW
;
A
#
# COMPACT_ATOMS: atom_id res chain seq x y z
N MET A 1 7.50 -30.62 4.75
CA MET A 1 6.43 -29.87 4.05
C MET A 1 6.89 -28.43 3.93
N ASN A 2 6.92 -27.91 2.72
CA ASN A 2 7.47 -26.58 2.46
C ASN A 2 6.38 -25.53 2.77
N VAL A 3 6.74 -24.55 3.61
CA VAL A 3 5.90 -23.41 3.98
C VAL A 3 6.51 -22.20 3.30
N ILE A 4 5.70 -21.47 2.52
CA ILE A 4 6.14 -20.21 1.92
C ILE A 4 6.19 -19.16 3.03
N LYS A 5 7.37 -18.58 3.27
CA LYS A 5 7.56 -17.58 4.32
C LYS A 5 7.78 -16.21 3.72
N ALA A 6 7.35 -15.19 4.46
CA ALA A 6 7.73 -13.82 4.17
C ALA A 6 9.26 -13.66 4.06
N PRO A 7 9.77 -12.91 3.07
CA PRO A 7 11.19 -12.62 2.95
C PRO A 7 11.75 -12.02 4.26
N PRO A 8 12.93 -12.47 4.72
CA PRO A 8 13.62 -11.85 5.86
C PRO A 8 14.13 -10.46 5.46
N THR A 9 13.54 -9.41 6.03
CA THR A 9 13.80 -8.00 5.66
C THR A 9 13.49 -7.05 6.83
N SER A 10 14.07 -5.85 6.85
CA SER A 10 13.66 -4.72 7.72
C SER A 10 12.42 -3.96 7.22
N ALA A 11 11.69 -4.52 6.25
CA ALA A 11 10.62 -3.83 5.53
C ALA A 11 9.42 -3.49 6.42
N ARG A 12 8.77 -2.35 6.12
CA ARG A 12 7.63 -1.81 6.89
C ARG A 12 6.29 -2.30 6.34
N LEU A 13 5.19 -1.92 6.99
CA LEU A 13 3.82 -2.37 6.69
C LEU A 13 3.47 -2.36 5.19
N GLY A 14 3.70 -1.26 4.48
CA GLY A 14 3.40 -1.16 3.06
C GLY A 14 4.20 -2.14 2.20
N ASN A 15 5.47 -2.41 2.54
CA ASN A 15 6.25 -3.44 1.86
C ASN A 15 5.70 -4.85 2.17
N LYS A 16 5.33 -5.10 3.44
CA LYS A 16 4.78 -6.40 3.88
C LYS A 16 3.44 -6.71 3.22
N PHE A 17 2.63 -5.70 2.90
CA PHE A 17 1.44 -5.87 2.07
C PHE A 17 1.78 -6.54 0.72
N PHE A 18 2.71 -5.98 -0.06
CA PHE A 18 3.10 -6.55 -1.35
C PHE A 18 3.64 -7.98 -1.23
N MET A 19 4.56 -8.21 -0.29
CA MET A 19 5.13 -9.54 -0.04
C MET A 19 4.04 -10.55 0.31
N ASN A 20 3.15 -10.22 1.26
CA ASN A 20 2.10 -11.13 1.69
C ASN A 20 1.08 -11.40 0.58
N MET A 21 0.76 -10.41 -0.25
CA MET A 21 -0.09 -10.64 -1.42
C MET A 21 0.57 -11.60 -2.40
N ALA A 22 1.85 -11.42 -2.72
CA ALA A 22 2.57 -12.33 -3.62
C ALA A 22 2.59 -13.76 -3.06
N ILE A 23 2.87 -13.89 -1.75
CA ILE A 23 2.81 -15.18 -1.04
C ILE A 23 1.41 -15.77 -1.10
N SER A 24 0.36 -14.97 -0.89
CA SER A 24 -1.04 -15.40 -0.94
C SER A 24 -1.40 -16.00 -2.30
N PHE A 25 -1.03 -15.34 -3.40
CA PHE A 25 -1.26 -15.85 -4.75
C PHE A 25 -0.47 -17.13 -5.04
N LEU A 26 0.82 -17.19 -4.66
CA LEU A 26 1.66 -18.37 -4.85
C LEU A 26 1.15 -19.55 -4.00
N SER A 27 0.76 -19.28 -2.75
CA SER A 27 0.16 -20.24 -1.80
C SER A 27 -1.12 -20.84 -2.38
N ALA A 28 -2.02 -20.00 -2.89
CA ALA A 28 -3.27 -20.43 -3.51
C ALA A 28 -3.05 -21.28 -4.77
N LYS A 29 -2.07 -20.89 -5.59
CA LYS A 29 -1.73 -21.57 -6.85
C LYS A 29 -1.09 -22.95 -6.59
N TYR A 30 -0.04 -22.98 -5.79
CA TYR A 30 0.76 -24.18 -5.56
C TYR A 30 0.27 -25.03 -4.38
N LYS A 31 -0.87 -24.69 -3.76
CA LYS A 31 -1.47 -25.42 -2.63
C LYS A 31 -0.48 -25.66 -1.48
N GLN A 32 0.31 -24.63 -1.20
CA GLN A 32 1.29 -24.63 -0.11
C GLN A 32 0.78 -23.85 1.09
N ARG A 33 1.26 -24.21 2.29
CA ARG A 33 1.03 -23.40 3.47
C ARG A 33 1.87 -22.12 3.39
N ALA A 34 1.37 -21.04 3.98
CA ALA A 34 2.05 -19.76 4.02
C ALA A 34 2.14 -19.19 5.44
N GLU A 35 3.22 -18.45 5.70
CA GLU A 35 3.43 -17.63 6.88
C GLU A 35 3.58 -16.17 6.44
N TYR A 36 2.70 -15.32 6.97
CA TYR A 36 2.59 -13.91 6.60
C TYR A 36 3.22 -13.01 7.66
N ALA A 37 3.89 -11.93 7.24
CA ALA A 37 4.48 -10.95 8.14
C ALA A 37 3.51 -9.79 8.41
N MET A 38 3.40 -9.32 9.66
CA MET A 38 2.44 -8.27 10.05
C MET A 38 0.99 -8.61 9.67
N GLU A 39 0.64 -9.90 9.75
CA GLU A 39 -0.69 -10.38 9.38
C GLU A 39 -1.78 -9.76 10.27
N SER A 40 -1.54 -9.67 11.59
CA SER A 40 -2.48 -9.08 12.53
C SER A 40 -2.84 -7.63 12.19
N GLU A 41 -1.86 -6.87 11.70
CA GLU A 41 -2.02 -5.48 11.29
C GLU A 41 -2.80 -5.38 9.99
N LEU A 42 -2.48 -6.19 8.99
CA LEU A 42 -3.17 -6.18 7.68
C LEU A 42 -4.61 -6.72 7.80
N ASN A 43 -4.85 -7.69 8.69
CA ASN A 43 -6.21 -8.16 9.01
C ASN A 43 -7.08 -7.05 9.60
N LYS A 44 -6.51 -6.11 10.37
CA LYS A 44 -7.26 -4.93 10.87
C LYS A 44 -7.67 -3.97 9.75
N LEU A 45 -6.99 -4.01 8.60
CA LEU A 45 -7.42 -3.31 7.37
C LEU A 45 -8.47 -4.10 6.58
N GLY A 46 -8.91 -5.27 7.07
CA GLY A 46 -9.84 -6.16 6.37
C GLY A 46 -9.19 -6.96 5.24
N ILE A 47 -7.86 -7.00 5.17
CA ILE A 47 -7.12 -7.75 4.15
C ILE A 47 -6.83 -9.15 4.69
N ASP A 48 -7.41 -10.16 4.04
CA ASP A 48 -7.09 -11.56 4.31
C ASP A 48 -6.08 -12.10 3.30
N PHE A 49 -5.37 -13.14 3.72
CA PHE A 49 -4.50 -13.92 2.83
C PHE A 49 -5.00 -15.36 2.71
N HIS A 50 -4.70 -16.00 1.59
CA HIS A 50 -5.06 -17.40 1.33
C HIS A 50 -4.49 -18.31 2.41
N ARG A 51 -5.29 -19.26 2.90
CA ARG A 51 -4.84 -20.26 3.87
C ARG A 51 -5.15 -21.64 3.36
N GLU A 52 -4.09 -22.35 2.96
CA GLU A 52 -4.21 -23.76 2.64
C GLU A 52 -4.33 -24.59 3.93
N GLN A 53 -5.41 -25.37 4.05
CA GLN A 53 -5.69 -26.12 5.28
C GLN A 53 -4.84 -27.38 5.41
N LYS A 54 -4.50 -28.03 4.29
CA LYS A 54 -3.62 -29.20 4.26
C LYS A 54 -2.71 -29.11 3.04
N PRO A 55 -1.38 -29.21 3.18
CA PRO A 55 -0.49 -29.24 2.04
C PRO A 55 -0.82 -30.48 1.20
N GLN A 56 -1.24 -30.24 -0.04
CA GLN A 56 -1.73 -31.30 -0.92
C GLN A 56 -0.62 -31.98 -1.72
N SER A 57 0.60 -31.43 -1.71
CA SER A 57 1.69 -31.91 -2.55
C SER A 57 3.03 -31.97 -1.81
N VAL A 58 3.76 -33.07 -2.03
CA VAL A 58 5.21 -33.10 -1.81
C VAL A 58 5.83 -32.53 -3.08
N HIS A 59 6.35 -31.32 -2.99
CA HIS A 59 7.04 -30.70 -4.13
C HIS A 59 8.50 -31.15 -4.13
N GLU A 60 8.93 -31.76 -5.23
CA GLU A 60 10.28 -32.33 -5.38
C GLU A 60 11.34 -31.27 -5.71
N HIS A 61 10.93 -30.13 -6.28
CA HIS A 61 11.82 -29.07 -6.72
C HIS A 61 11.57 -27.75 -5.98
N LEU A 62 12.64 -27.17 -5.44
CA LEU A 62 12.63 -25.87 -4.78
C LEU A 62 13.01 -24.76 -5.75
N ILE A 63 12.21 -23.70 -5.81
CA ILE A 63 12.49 -22.50 -6.58
C ILE A 63 12.69 -21.32 -5.65
N LYS A 64 13.75 -20.57 -5.94
CA LYS A 64 14.05 -19.30 -5.28
C LYS A 64 13.37 -18.15 -6.03
N ILE A 65 12.51 -17.44 -5.34
CA ILE A 65 11.74 -16.32 -5.84
C ILE A 65 12.38 -15.00 -5.44
N ASP A 66 12.49 -14.06 -6.38
CA ASP A 66 12.98 -12.70 -6.18
C ASP A 66 12.12 -11.69 -6.94
N ASP A 67 12.48 -10.40 -6.86
CA ASP A 67 11.76 -9.31 -7.54
C ASP A 67 11.78 -9.44 -9.07
N ASN A 68 12.71 -10.19 -9.66
CA ASN A 68 12.80 -10.35 -11.11
C ASN A 68 11.88 -11.46 -11.63
N ASN A 69 11.59 -12.47 -10.80
CA ASN A 69 10.93 -13.70 -11.27
C ASN A 69 9.57 -13.98 -10.63
N PHE A 70 9.19 -13.35 -9.52
CA PHE A 70 7.96 -13.74 -8.78
C PHE A 70 6.70 -13.70 -9.67
N MET A 71 6.57 -12.68 -10.52
CA MET A 71 5.44 -12.54 -11.44
C MET A 71 5.33 -13.69 -12.44
N LYS A 72 6.47 -14.19 -12.94
CA LYS A 72 6.49 -15.37 -13.82
C LYS A 72 5.85 -16.57 -13.14
N TYR A 73 6.06 -16.75 -11.85
CA TYR A 73 5.51 -17.89 -11.11
C TYR A 73 4.06 -17.67 -10.68
N ILE A 74 3.63 -16.44 -10.45
CA ILE A 74 2.22 -16.12 -10.23
C ILE A 74 1.41 -16.37 -11.52
N GLN A 75 1.87 -15.88 -12.67
CA GLN A 75 1.12 -15.88 -13.94
C GLN A 75 1.42 -17.08 -14.86
N GLY A 76 2.51 -17.81 -14.62
CA GLY A 76 2.92 -18.94 -15.46
C GLY A 76 2.01 -20.17 -15.37
N PRO A 77 2.36 -21.28 -15.99
CA PRO A 77 1.61 -22.53 -15.87
C PRO A 77 1.67 -23.09 -14.43
N ASP A 78 0.68 -23.93 -14.08
CA ASP A 78 0.69 -24.69 -12.84
C ASP A 78 1.75 -25.79 -12.91
N THR A 79 2.66 -25.77 -11.95
CA THR A 79 3.78 -26.71 -11.84
C THR A 79 3.95 -27.13 -10.39
N ALA A 80 4.26 -28.40 -10.12
CA ALA A 80 4.48 -28.87 -8.75
C ALA A 80 5.85 -28.39 -8.21
N LEU A 81 5.90 -27.18 -7.66
CA LEU A 81 7.13 -26.54 -7.16
C LEU A 81 7.00 -26.10 -5.71
N ALA A 82 8.07 -26.24 -4.93
CA ALA A 82 8.22 -25.59 -3.64
C ALA A 82 8.75 -24.16 -3.84
N ILE A 83 8.24 -23.22 -3.05
CA ILE A 83 8.61 -21.82 -3.18
C ILE A 83 9.38 -21.34 -1.94
N GLU A 84 10.51 -20.70 -2.17
CA GLU A 84 11.28 -19.98 -1.16
C GLU A 84 11.60 -18.57 -1.65
N PHE A 85 11.26 -17.55 -0.87
CA PHE A 85 11.62 -16.17 -1.20
C PHE A 85 13.09 -15.89 -0.82
N GLN A 86 13.80 -15.22 -1.72
CA GLN A 86 15.12 -14.69 -1.42
C GLN A 86 15.03 -13.50 -0.46
N LYS A 87 16.13 -13.26 0.26
CA LYS A 87 16.30 -12.07 1.10
C LYS A 87 16.07 -10.80 0.26
N ASP A 88 15.49 -9.78 0.89
CA ASP A 88 15.31 -8.45 0.29
C ASP A 88 14.47 -8.47 -1.01
N THR A 89 13.50 -9.38 -1.11
CA THR A 89 12.46 -9.40 -2.16
C THR A 89 11.23 -8.61 -1.70
N TYR A 90 10.76 -7.64 -2.48
CA TYR A 90 9.69 -6.71 -2.07
C TYR A 90 8.37 -6.86 -2.82
N CYS A 91 8.40 -7.46 -4.01
CA CYS A 91 7.27 -7.64 -4.94
C CYS A 91 6.63 -6.33 -5.39
N GLN A 92 7.43 -5.31 -5.71
CA GLN A 92 6.96 -3.93 -5.99
C GLN A 92 7.07 -3.57 -7.47
N LYS A 93 6.33 -4.31 -8.32
CA LYS A 93 6.31 -4.11 -9.77
C LYS A 93 4.96 -3.57 -10.25
N SER A 94 4.98 -2.87 -11.39
CA SER A 94 3.81 -2.26 -12.00
C SER A 94 2.77 -3.29 -12.45
N ASP A 95 3.21 -4.37 -13.10
CA ASP A 95 2.36 -5.51 -13.48
C ASP A 95 1.65 -6.14 -12.27
N PHE A 96 2.33 -6.25 -11.13
CA PHE A 96 1.75 -6.73 -9.90
C PHE A 96 0.74 -5.73 -9.32
N CYS A 97 1.02 -4.44 -9.35
CA CYS A 97 0.07 -3.40 -8.92
C CYS A 97 -1.23 -3.44 -9.74
N GLN A 98 -1.15 -3.65 -11.06
CA GLN A 98 -2.33 -3.83 -11.90
C GLN A 98 -3.10 -5.10 -11.54
N MET A 99 -2.40 -6.21 -11.30
CA MET A 99 -3.02 -7.45 -10.85
C MET A 99 -3.73 -7.28 -9.49
N LEU A 100 -3.12 -6.56 -8.55
CA LEU A 100 -3.74 -6.21 -7.27
C LEU A 100 -4.99 -5.34 -7.48
N LYS A 101 -4.92 -4.31 -8.32
CA LYS A 101 -6.09 -3.48 -8.63
C LYS A 101 -7.25 -4.31 -9.18
N SER A 102 -6.99 -5.28 -10.06
CA SER A 102 -8.02 -6.22 -10.55
C SER A 102 -8.55 -7.13 -9.44
N HIS A 103 -7.68 -7.65 -8.57
CA HIS A 103 -8.09 -8.49 -7.45
C HIS A 103 -9.00 -7.75 -6.45
N PHE A 104 -8.63 -6.52 -6.09
CA PHE A 104 -9.39 -5.66 -5.18
C PHE A 104 -10.56 -4.92 -5.87
N ALA A 105 -10.87 -5.24 -7.14
CA ALA A 105 -12.11 -4.80 -7.78
C ALA A 105 -13.33 -5.64 -7.34
N ASP A 106 -13.10 -6.79 -6.68
CA ASP A 106 -14.16 -7.61 -6.11
C ASP A 106 -14.90 -6.87 -4.98
N GLU A 107 -16.23 -6.79 -5.09
CA GLU A 107 -17.06 -6.00 -4.16
C GLU A 107 -17.14 -6.63 -2.77
N ALA A 108 -17.01 -7.96 -2.65
CA ALA A 108 -17.01 -8.61 -1.34
C ALA A 108 -15.72 -8.27 -0.57
N LEU A 109 -14.57 -8.25 -1.25
CA LEU A 109 -13.30 -7.79 -0.68
C LEU A 109 -13.38 -6.30 -0.28
N ARG A 110 -13.88 -5.43 -1.16
CA ARG A 110 -14.06 -4.00 -0.86
C ARG A 110 -14.97 -3.79 0.34
N THR A 111 -16.11 -4.47 0.38
CA THR A 111 -17.06 -4.42 1.49
C THR A 111 -16.41 -4.83 2.80
N LYS A 112 -15.61 -5.91 2.79
CA LYS A 112 -14.87 -6.36 3.98
C LYS A 112 -13.89 -5.30 4.47
N ILE A 113 -13.11 -4.69 3.58
CA ILE A 113 -12.14 -3.64 3.91
C ILE A 113 -12.85 -2.39 4.46
N ARG A 114 -13.95 -1.96 3.81
CA ARG A 114 -14.79 -0.86 4.30
C ARG A 114 -15.32 -1.18 5.70
N ASN A 115 -15.87 -2.36 5.94
CA ASN A 115 -16.42 -2.76 7.25
C ASN A 115 -15.36 -2.87 8.36
N ALA A 116 -14.10 -3.10 8.02
CA ALA A 116 -13.00 -3.08 8.99
C ALA A 116 -12.62 -1.66 9.43
N ASN A 117 -13.02 -0.63 8.68
CA ASN A 117 -12.71 0.76 8.96
C ASN A 117 -13.65 1.33 10.05
N PRO A 118 -13.14 1.87 11.17
CA PRO A 118 -14.00 2.43 12.22
C PRO A 118 -14.73 3.72 11.81
N TRP A 119 -14.39 4.30 10.65
CA TRP A 119 -15.01 5.50 10.09
C TRP A 119 -15.84 5.22 8.84
N THR A 120 -16.53 4.07 8.78
CA THR A 120 -17.36 3.67 7.63
C THR A 120 -18.35 4.74 7.16
N ASN A 121 -18.92 5.50 8.10
CA ASN A 121 -19.88 6.56 7.81
C ASN A 121 -19.31 7.71 6.96
N ARG A 122 -17.97 7.89 6.95
CA ARG A 122 -17.30 8.91 6.12
C ARG A 122 -17.12 8.47 4.68
N ILE A 123 -17.01 7.17 4.41
CA ILE A 123 -16.68 6.63 3.09
C ILE A 123 -17.77 7.05 2.08
N GLY A 124 -17.36 7.77 1.03
CA GLY A 124 -18.27 8.30 0.00
C GLY A 124 -19.15 9.48 0.43
N ASN A 125 -19.03 9.96 1.69
CA ASN A 125 -19.94 10.94 2.29
C ASN A 125 -19.22 12.19 2.84
N ASN A 126 -18.02 12.50 2.37
CA ASN A 126 -17.30 13.72 2.72
C ASN A 126 -16.63 14.32 1.49
N HIS A 127 -16.19 15.57 1.58
CA HIS A 127 -15.38 16.26 0.57
C HIS A 127 -14.03 16.70 1.16
N ASP A 128 -13.50 15.91 2.09
CA ASP A 128 -12.27 16.22 2.80
C ASP A 128 -11.03 15.81 1.99
N VAL A 129 -9.91 16.47 2.27
CA VAL A 129 -8.58 16.07 1.77
C VAL A 129 -7.73 15.47 2.88
N PHE A 130 -7.05 14.37 2.59
CA PHE A 130 -6.01 13.82 3.43
C PHE A 130 -4.64 13.92 2.76
N ILE A 131 -3.66 14.41 3.53
CA ILE A 131 -2.28 14.58 3.09
C ILE A 131 -1.39 13.62 3.88
N HIS A 132 -0.60 12.82 3.18
CA HIS A 132 0.44 12.01 3.80
C HIS A 132 1.84 12.51 3.46
N VAL A 133 2.64 12.82 4.48
CA VAL A 133 3.99 13.36 4.31
C VAL A 133 5.02 12.46 4.96
N ARG A 134 5.77 11.70 4.15
CA ARG A 134 6.94 10.92 4.58
C ARG A 134 8.19 11.81 4.64
N ILE A 135 8.78 11.93 5.82
CA ILE A 135 10.03 12.68 6.07
C ILE A 135 11.08 11.71 6.60
N GLY A 136 11.16 11.54 7.93
CA GLY A 136 12.00 10.57 8.62
C GLY A 136 13.32 10.21 7.93
N ASP A 137 13.50 8.92 7.67
CA ASP A 137 14.70 8.31 7.05
C ASP A 137 14.93 8.69 5.58
N VAL A 138 13.95 9.30 4.92
CA VAL A 138 14.01 9.64 3.49
C VAL A 138 13.87 11.15 3.26
N GLN A 139 14.24 11.98 4.23
CA GLN A 139 14.12 13.44 4.15
C GLN A 139 14.73 14.04 2.85
N HIS A 140 15.82 13.46 2.35
CA HIS A 140 16.49 13.88 1.11
C HIS A 140 15.70 13.52 -0.18
N LEU A 141 14.68 12.66 -0.08
CA LEU A 141 13.76 12.25 -1.16
C LEU A 141 12.33 12.75 -0.92
N THR A 142 12.10 13.50 0.17
CA THR A 142 10.79 14.03 0.53
C THR A 142 10.37 15.12 -0.45
N PRO A 143 9.12 15.11 -0.94
CA PRO A 143 8.57 16.19 -1.74
C PRO A 143 8.71 17.56 -1.07
N SER A 144 9.04 18.57 -1.88
CA SER A 144 9.21 19.95 -1.41
C SER A 144 7.91 20.53 -0.86
N LEU A 145 7.97 21.60 -0.07
CA LEU A 145 6.75 22.32 0.36
C LEU A 145 5.91 22.74 -0.87
N SER A 146 6.55 23.21 -1.94
CA SER A 146 5.91 23.63 -3.18
C SER A 146 5.08 22.53 -3.85
N TYR A 147 5.45 21.25 -3.70
CA TYR A 147 4.63 20.13 -4.16
C TYR A 147 3.24 20.16 -3.51
N TYR A 148 3.23 20.19 -2.17
CA TYR A 148 2.00 20.12 -1.40
C TYR A 148 1.14 21.35 -1.62
N GLU A 149 1.76 22.52 -1.75
CA GLU A 149 1.04 23.77 -2.07
C GLU A 149 0.42 23.73 -3.46
N LYS A 150 1.15 23.24 -4.47
CA LYS A 150 0.65 23.06 -5.84
C LYS A 150 -0.50 22.06 -5.87
N ALA A 151 -0.34 20.90 -5.22
CA ALA A 151 -1.35 19.87 -5.10
C ALA A 151 -2.64 20.42 -4.45
N LEU A 152 -2.52 21.07 -3.29
CA LEU A 152 -3.65 21.70 -2.59
C LEU A 152 -4.35 22.77 -3.43
N SER A 153 -3.60 23.59 -4.18
CA SER A 153 -4.18 24.64 -5.02
C SER A 153 -4.99 24.12 -6.21
N SER A 154 -4.81 22.84 -6.58
CA SER A 154 -5.48 22.22 -7.73
C SER A 154 -6.81 21.56 -7.39
N ILE A 155 -7.21 21.57 -6.11
CA ILE A 155 -8.41 20.89 -5.63
C ILE A 155 -9.26 21.79 -4.73
N THR A 156 -10.55 21.48 -4.63
CA THR A 156 -11.46 22.05 -3.63
C THR A 156 -11.80 20.99 -2.59
N TYR A 157 -11.87 21.38 -1.32
CA TYR A 157 -12.17 20.48 -0.20
C TYR A 157 -12.83 21.23 0.96
N GLU A 158 -13.53 20.49 1.83
CA GLU A 158 -14.19 21.04 3.01
C GLU A 158 -13.25 21.11 4.22
N LYS A 159 -12.63 19.99 4.60
CA LYS A 159 -11.63 19.92 5.68
C LYS A 159 -10.35 19.26 5.19
N GLY A 160 -9.23 19.74 5.72
CA GLY A 160 -7.92 19.18 5.43
C GLY A 160 -7.33 18.45 6.63
N TYR A 161 -6.76 17.28 6.38
CA TYR A 161 -6.09 16.45 7.37
C TYR A 161 -4.67 16.13 6.90
N ILE A 162 -3.72 16.02 7.83
CA ILE A 162 -2.33 15.69 7.52
C ILE A 162 -1.74 14.70 8.51
N SER A 163 -1.04 13.70 8.00
CA SER A 163 -0.25 12.76 8.80
C SER A 163 1.19 12.72 8.30
N SER A 164 2.12 12.50 9.24
CA SER A 164 3.55 12.39 8.95
C SER A 164 4.25 11.57 10.02
N ASP A 165 5.30 10.86 9.62
CA ASP A 165 6.25 10.24 10.55
C ASP A 165 7.19 11.27 11.23
N SER A 166 7.07 12.55 10.90
CA SER A 166 7.77 13.66 11.54
C SER A 166 6.80 14.84 11.77
N PRO A 167 5.80 14.69 12.66
CA PRO A 167 4.66 15.61 12.77
C PRO A 167 5.01 17.03 13.22
N ASN A 168 6.21 17.23 13.78
CA ASN A 168 6.70 18.52 14.25
C ASN A 168 7.66 19.20 13.26
N HIS A 169 7.92 18.59 12.09
CA HIS A 169 8.81 19.15 11.08
C HIS A 169 8.28 20.52 10.58
N PRO A 170 9.16 21.51 10.30
CA PRO A 170 8.74 22.86 9.88
C PRO A 170 7.75 22.86 8.71
N MET A 171 7.97 22.02 7.69
CA MET A 171 7.06 21.88 6.55
C MET A 171 5.63 21.50 6.96
N ILE A 172 5.47 20.58 7.93
CA ILE A 172 4.15 20.17 8.43
C ILE A 172 3.47 21.34 9.14
N ASN A 173 4.24 22.07 9.97
CA ASN A 173 3.72 23.23 10.68
C ASN A 173 3.29 24.33 9.71
N THR A 174 4.08 24.60 8.67
CA THR A 174 3.74 25.56 7.62
C THR A 174 2.45 25.16 6.89
N LEU A 175 2.32 23.89 6.49
CA LEU A 175 1.11 23.40 5.82
C LEU A 175 -0.13 23.51 6.71
N CYS A 176 -0.03 23.10 7.98
CA CYS A 176 -1.12 23.24 8.96
C CYS A 176 -1.56 24.69 9.14
N GLN A 177 -0.61 25.62 9.33
CA GLN A 177 -0.90 27.02 9.57
C GLN A 177 -1.52 27.69 8.34
N LYS A 178 -0.98 27.44 7.14
CA LYS A 178 -1.41 28.10 5.90
C LYS A 178 -2.75 27.59 5.38
N TYR A 179 -3.02 26.29 5.54
CA TYR A 179 -4.19 25.63 4.94
C TYR A 179 -5.20 25.11 5.97
N GLY A 180 -5.02 25.42 7.26
CA GLY A 180 -5.92 24.99 8.33
C GLY A 180 -5.99 23.48 8.52
N LEU A 181 -4.90 22.75 8.22
CA LEU A 181 -4.90 21.28 8.24
C LEU A 181 -4.86 20.74 9.67
N ILE A 182 -5.72 19.76 9.94
CA ILE A 182 -5.78 19.05 11.22
C ILE A 182 -4.75 17.90 11.20
N LYS A 183 -3.83 17.90 12.18
CA LYS A 183 -2.86 16.81 12.33
C LYS A 183 -3.54 15.54 12.82
N ILE A 184 -3.32 14.44 12.13
CA ILE A 184 -3.67 13.10 12.57
C ILE A 184 -2.45 12.49 13.26
N SER A 185 -2.63 12.08 14.51
CA SER A 185 -1.61 11.46 15.35
C SER A 185 -2.11 10.10 15.84
N ASP A 186 -2.37 9.21 14.89
CA ASP A 186 -2.85 7.84 15.13
C ASP A 186 -1.77 6.82 14.79
N ASP A 187 -1.99 5.55 15.16
CA ASP A 187 -1.12 4.46 14.72
C ASP A 187 -1.21 4.25 13.19
N GLN A 188 -0.29 3.45 12.66
CA GLN A 188 -0.15 3.21 11.23
C GLN A 188 -1.40 2.58 10.58
N ILE A 189 -2.18 1.77 11.31
CA ILE A 189 -3.42 1.16 10.81
C ILE A 189 -4.55 2.17 10.82
N ARG A 190 -4.74 2.85 11.94
CA ARG A 190 -5.77 3.91 12.07
C ARG A 190 -5.53 5.06 11.10
N THR A 191 -4.28 5.42 10.84
CA THR A 191 -3.93 6.43 9.83
C THR A 191 -4.30 6.00 8.41
N ILE A 192 -4.04 4.74 8.02
CA ILE A 192 -4.48 4.21 6.72
C ILE A 192 -6.00 4.22 6.63
N GLN A 193 -6.68 3.70 7.64
CA GLN A 193 -8.15 3.64 7.70
C GLN A 193 -8.76 5.05 7.60
N PHE A 194 -8.28 6.00 8.39
CA PHE A 194 -8.80 7.37 8.33
C PHE A 194 -8.53 8.01 6.97
N GLY A 195 -7.28 7.95 6.50
CA GLY A 195 -6.86 8.54 5.23
C GLY A 195 -7.67 7.99 4.06
N SER A 196 -7.91 6.67 4.02
CA SER A 196 -8.68 6.02 2.96
C SER A 196 -10.18 6.35 2.98
N THR A 197 -10.67 7.11 3.97
CA THR A 197 -12.05 7.63 3.96
C THR A 197 -12.20 8.99 3.29
N CYS A 198 -11.11 9.75 3.12
CA CYS A 198 -11.19 11.11 2.59
C CYS A 198 -11.41 11.10 1.08
N ASP A 199 -12.22 12.02 0.57
CA ASP A 199 -12.56 12.13 -0.86
C ASP A 199 -11.32 12.37 -1.73
N LYS A 200 -10.38 13.19 -1.25
CA LYS A 200 -9.17 13.56 -1.98
C LYS A 200 -7.92 13.19 -1.20
N LEU A 201 -6.90 12.72 -1.91
CA LEU A 201 -5.62 12.33 -1.33
C LEU A 201 -4.47 13.07 -1.98
N ILE A 202 -3.56 13.60 -1.15
CA ILE A 202 -2.25 14.12 -1.56
C ILE A 202 -1.19 13.26 -0.87
N LEU A 203 -0.48 12.46 -1.64
CA LEU A 203 0.42 11.45 -1.13
C LEU A 203 1.87 11.94 -1.14
N SER A 204 2.73 11.21 -0.46
CA SER A 204 4.18 11.26 -0.65
C SER A 204 4.63 9.98 -1.35
N HIS A 205 5.91 9.89 -1.70
CA HIS A 205 6.49 8.65 -2.18
C HIS A 205 6.43 7.53 -1.12
N GLY A 206 6.58 6.29 -1.60
CA GLY A 206 6.71 5.11 -0.76
C GLY A 206 5.43 4.30 -0.57
N THR A 207 5.63 3.04 -0.15
CA THR A 207 4.57 2.02 -0.12
C THR A 207 3.49 2.27 0.92
N TYR A 208 3.82 2.98 2.00
CA TYR A 208 2.83 3.32 3.02
C TYR A 208 1.82 4.34 2.47
N SER A 209 2.30 5.42 1.85
CA SER A 209 1.45 6.40 1.14
C SER A 209 0.64 5.74 0.03
N TRP A 210 1.28 4.89 -0.77
CA TRP A 210 0.62 4.14 -1.83
C TRP A 210 -0.53 3.28 -1.29
N LEU A 211 -0.34 2.61 -0.15
CA LEU A 211 -1.38 1.75 0.44
C LEU A 211 -2.60 2.57 0.90
N ILE A 212 -2.41 3.79 1.40
CA ILE A 212 -3.50 4.71 1.74
C ILE A 212 -4.34 5.02 0.48
N GLY A 213 -3.65 5.35 -0.62
CA GLY A 213 -4.30 5.59 -1.92
C GLY A 213 -4.99 4.36 -2.48
N PHE A 214 -4.32 3.21 -2.43
CA PHE A 214 -4.80 1.95 -2.99
C PHE A 214 -6.07 1.43 -2.31
N LEU A 215 -6.20 1.63 -0.99
CA LEU A 215 -7.39 1.22 -0.24
C LEU A 215 -8.51 2.27 -0.25
N ASN A 216 -8.32 3.41 -0.90
CA ASN A 216 -9.36 4.40 -1.09
C ASN A 216 -10.09 4.15 -2.41
N PHE A 217 -11.09 3.27 -2.35
CA PHE A 217 -11.84 2.83 -3.53
C PHE A 217 -12.76 3.91 -4.13
N ASP A 218 -13.09 4.95 -3.36
CA ASP A 218 -14.11 5.94 -3.67
C ASP A 218 -13.55 7.36 -3.82
N SER A 219 -12.21 7.51 -3.85
CA SER A 219 -11.57 8.82 -4.01
C SER A 219 -11.88 9.43 -5.37
N THR A 220 -12.24 10.71 -5.38
CA THR A 220 -12.38 11.48 -6.62
C THR A 220 -11.06 12.00 -7.16
N SER A 221 -10.01 12.07 -6.33
CA SER A 221 -8.70 12.57 -6.72
C SER A 221 -7.59 12.02 -5.84
N VAL A 222 -6.65 11.28 -6.44
CA VAL A 222 -5.40 10.88 -5.80
C VAL A 222 -4.23 11.55 -6.53
N GLN A 223 -3.46 12.35 -5.80
CA GLN A 223 -2.29 13.05 -6.31
C GLN A 223 -1.02 12.53 -5.66
N TYR A 224 0.05 12.40 -6.44
CA TYR A 224 1.35 11.93 -5.97
C TYR A 224 2.50 12.75 -6.60
N PRO A 225 3.65 12.85 -5.93
CA PRO A 225 4.79 13.60 -6.42
C PRO A 225 5.45 12.91 -7.60
N LYS A 226 5.92 13.69 -8.58
CA LYS A 226 6.67 13.19 -9.73
C LYS A 226 7.83 12.28 -9.36
N ILE A 227 8.00 11.15 -10.01
CA ILE A 227 9.07 10.23 -9.62
C ILE A 227 10.41 10.71 -10.21
N LYS A 228 11.31 11.21 -9.35
CA LYS A 228 12.70 11.56 -9.72
C LYS A 228 13.68 10.40 -9.49
N HIS A 229 13.44 9.62 -8.44
CA HIS A 229 14.27 8.49 -8.03
C HIS A 229 13.37 7.34 -7.55
N ILE A 230 13.51 6.16 -8.15
CA ILE A 230 12.74 4.97 -7.77
C ILE A 230 13.46 4.24 -6.65
N TRP A 231 12.86 4.25 -5.45
CA TRP A 231 13.36 3.50 -4.26
C TRP A 231 12.31 2.60 -3.62
N HIS A 232 11.06 2.68 -4.07
CA HIS A 232 9.90 1.95 -3.55
C HIS A 232 9.28 1.02 -4.60
N GLY A 233 10.06 0.68 -5.63
CA GLY A 233 9.57 -0.01 -6.83
C GLY A 233 8.65 0.85 -7.71
N ASP A 234 8.19 0.26 -8.81
CA ASP A 234 7.33 0.90 -9.80
C ASP A 234 5.86 0.67 -9.44
N ILE A 235 5.36 1.43 -8.45
CA ILE A 235 4.04 1.19 -7.84
C ILE A 235 2.99 2.28 -8.15
N PHE A 236 3.41 3.52 -8.43
CA PHE A 236 2.48 4.61 -8.78
C PHE A 236 2.14 4.56 -10.27
N VAL A 237 1.40 3.52 -10.68
CA VAL A 237 1.22 3.13 -12.08
C VAL A 237 -0.24 3.25 -12.55
N PHE A 238 -1.10 3.81 -11.71
CA PHE A 238 -2.52 3.93 -12.00
C PHE A 238 -2.79 5.20 -12.81
N PRO A 239 -3.34 5.08 -14.03
CA PRO A 239 -3.51 6.22 -14.93
C PRO A 239 -4.50 7.26 -14.40
N GLU A 240 -5.42 6.86 -13.51
CA GLU A 240 -6.34 7.78 -12.85
C GLU A 240 -5.72 8.59 -11.70
N TRP A 241 -4.49 8.24 -11.26
CA TRP A 241 -3.77 9.04 -10.27
C TRP A 241 -2.97 10.15 -10.96
N THR A 242 -3.00 11.34 -10.38
CA THR A 242 -2.38 12.54 -10.95
C THR A 242 -0.96 12.73 -10.41
N GLU A 243 0.02 12.70 -11.30
CA GLU A 243 1.40 13.07 -10.97
C GLU A 243 1.56 14.60 -10.91
N VAL A 244 2.25 15.13 -9.90
CA VAL A 244 2.50 16.57 -9.73
C VAL A 244 4.00 16.85 -9.55
N ASP A 245 4.56 17.78 -10.33
CA ASP A 245 5.98 18.18 -10.22
C ASP A 245 6.33 18.77 -8.84
N TRP A 246 7.59 18.60 -8.42
CA TRP A 246 8.13 19.07 -7.14
C TRP A 246 9.63 19.33 -7.14
#